data_AF-A0AAE1CW91-F1
#
_entry.id   AF-A0AAE1CW91-F1
#
_cell.length_a   1.000
_cell.length_b   1.000
_cell.length_c   1.000
_cell.angle_alpha   90.00
_cell.angle_beta   90.00
_cell.angle_gamma   90.00
#
_symmetry.space_group_name_H-M   'P 1'
#
loop_
_entity.id
_entity.type
_entity.pdbx_description
1 polymer ?
#
loop_
_entity_poly.entity_id
_entity_poly.type
_entity_poly.pdbx_seq_one_letter_code
_entity_poly.pdbx_strand_id
1 'polypeptide(L)' 'MKLILALALVCSVSMVTMAEDPFDCTITPCLNGGSCITYDGVSYCTCPLFYEGNRCETMDALIDIQG' A
#
# COMPACT_ATOMS: atom_id res chain seq x y z
N MET A 1 26.23 -24.95 -28.37
CA MET A 1 27.01 -23.71 -28.16
C MET A 1 26.44 -22.64 -29.10
N LYS A 2 25.28 -22.04 -28.83
CA LYS A 2 25.01 -20.99 -27.84
C LYS A 2 23.67 -21.29 -27.14
N LEU A 3 23.73 -21.62 -25.86
CA LEU A 3 22.56 -21.93 -25.03
C LEU A 3 22.46 -20.97 -23.82
N ILE A 4 23.05 -19.76 -23.89
CA ILE A 4 23.26 -18.91 -22.68
C ILE A 4 23.03 -17.40 -22.94
N LEU A 5 22.18 -16.97 -23.89
CA LEU A 5 22.02 -15.52 -24.15
C LEU A 5 20.58 -14.99 -24.32
N ALA A 6 19.57 -15.64 -23.72
CA ALA A 6 18.20 -15.10 -23.71
C ALA A 6 17.58 -14.97 -22.31
N LEU A 7 18.41 -14.74 -21.28
CA LEU A 7 17.97 -14.51 -19.89
C LEU A 7 18.01 -13.03 -19.45
N ALA A 8 18.32 -12.10 -20.36
CA ALA A 8 18.53 -10.68 -20.01
C ALA A 8 17.42 -9.71 -20.45
N LEU A 9 16.43 -10.14 -21.24
CA LEU A 9 15.30 -9.31 -21.67
C LEU A 9 14.03 -9.53 -20.83
N VAL A 10 14.03 -10.53 -19.94
CA VAL A 10 12.96 -10.76 -18.96
C VAL A 10 13.15 -9.99 -17.65
N CYS A 11 14.12 -9.06 -17.60
CA CYS A 11 14.45 -8.28 -16.40
C CYS A 11 14.25 -6.75 -16.54
N SER A 12 14.02 -6.21 -17.75
CA SER A 12 13.72 -4.78 -17.94
C SER A 12 12.24 -4.46 -18.16
N VAL A 13 11.43 -5.45 -18.56
CA VAL A 13 9.96 -5.30 -18.70
C VAL A 13 9.22 -5.99 -17.53
N SER A 14 9.86 -6.05 -16.36
CA SER A 14 9.30 -6.65 -15.15
C SER A 14 9.49 -5.75 -13.91
N MET A 15 9.91 -4.49 -14.07
CA MET A 15 10.27 -3.61 -12.93
C MET A 15 9.78 -2.15 -13.02
N VAL A 16 8.87 -1.80 -13.95
CA VAL A 16 8.31 -0.42 -14.06
C VAL A 16 6.78 -0.38 -14.12
N THR A 17 6.10 -1.41 -13.64
CA THR A 17 4.71 -1.23 -13.21
C THR A 17 4.73 -1.12 -11.68
N MET A 18 4.86 0.12 -11.22
CA MET A 18 4.69 0.47 -9.82
C MET A 18 3.19 0.62 -9.58
N ALA A 19 2.60 -0.32 -8.84
CA ALA A 19 1.27 -0.30 -8.23
C ALA A 19 0.03 -0.49 -9.14
N GLU A 20 -0.23 -1.73 -9.57
CA GLU A 20 -1.58 -2.17 -9.99
C GLU A 20 -2.37 -2.89 -8.88
N ASP A 21 -2.34 -2.33 -7.67
CA ASP A 21 -3.54 -2.32 -6.84
C ASP A 21 -3.74 -0.87 -6.40
N PRO A 22 -4.45 -0.04 -7.19
CA PRO A 22 -4.88 1.26 -6.69
C PRO A 22 -5.70 0.97 -5.43
N PHE A 23 -5.13 1.27 -4.26
CA PHE A 23 -5.82 1.10 -3.00
C PHE A 23 -7.15 1.83 -3.11
N ASP A 24 -8.23 1.05 -3.16
CA ASP A 24 -9.58 1.55 -3.35
C ASP A 24 -10.35 1.25 -2.08
N CYS A 25 -10.65 2.29 -1.32
CA CYS A 25 -11.38 2.15 -0.07
C CYS A 25 -12.80 1.61 -0.24
N THR A 26 -13.34 1.54 -1.46
CA THR A 26 -14.61 0.86 -1.74
C THR A 26 -14.48 -0.66 -1.72
N ILE A 27 -13.30 -1.18 -2.07
CA ILE A 27 -12.98 -2.60 -2.08
C ILE A 27 -12.31 -3.00 -0.76
N THR A 28 -11.38 -2.17 -0.28
CA THR A 28 -10.58 -2.39 0.93
C THR A 28 -10.77 -1.22 1.90
N PRO A 29 -11.92 -1.13 2.58
CA PRO A 29 -12.25 0.02 3.41
C PRO A 29 -11.31 0.19 4.59
N CYS A 30 -11.10 1.46 4.98
CA CYS A 30 -10.44 1.83 6.22
C CYS A 30 -11.23 1.27 7.41
N LEU A 31 -10.52 0.73 8.40
CA LEU A 31 -11.05 0.14 9.61
C LEU A 31 -10.96 1.12 10.78
N ASN A 32 -11.56 0.75 11.91
CA ASN A 32 -11.44 1.46 13.19
C ASN A 32 -11.78 2.97 13.15
N GLY A 33 -12.64 3.39 12.21
CA GLY A 33 -13.05 4.78 12.05
C GLY A 33 -12.09 5.63 11.19
N GLY A 34 -11.14 5.02 10.49
CA GLY A 34 -10.29 5.71 9.51
C GLY A 34 -11.09 6.33 8.35
N SER A 35 -10.60 7.44 7.84
CA SER A 35 -11.20 8.14 6.70
C SER A 35 -10.41 7.85 5.43
N CYS A 36 -11.12 7.56 4.33
CA CYS A 36 -10.49 7.41 3.02
C CYS A 36 -10.30 8.78 2.37
N ILE A 37 -9.09 9.06 1.91
CA ILE A 37 -8.77 10.28 1.18
C ILE A 37 -8.13 9.89 -0.16
N THR A 38 -8.58 10.53 -1.23
CA THR A 38 -7.98 10.42 -2.56
C THR A 38 -7.25 11.73 -2.89
N TYR A 39 -5.97 11.62 -3.23
CA TYR A 39 -5.13 12.74 -3.65
C TYR A 39 -4.34 12.35 -4.89
N ASP A 40 -4.43 13.17 -5.94
CA ASP A 40 -3.75 12.95 -7.23
C ASP A 40 -3.97 11.54 -7.84
N GLY A 41 -5.19 11.02 -7.68
CA GLY A 41 -5.58 9.69 -8.18
C GLY A 41 -5.13 8.51 -7.31
N VAL A 42 -4.44 8.77 -6.19
CA VAL A 42 -4.04 7.76 -5.21
C VAL A 42 -4.93 7.87 -3.99
N SER A 43 -5.49 6.75 -3.51
CA SER A 43 -6.25 6.74 -2.26
C SER A 43 -5.45 6.12 -1.12
N TYR A 44 -5.69 6.61 0.09
CA TYR A 44 -5.09 6.11 1.33
C TYR A 44 -6.02 6.36 2.52
N CYS A 45 -5.79 5.63 3.61
CA CYS A 45 -6.51 5.83 4.86
C CYS A 45 -5.78 6.84 5.77
N THR A 46 -6.51 7.82 6.30
CA THR A 46 -6.07 8.57 7.47
C THR A 46 -6.60 7.90 8.73
N CYS A 47 -5.69 7.41 9.55
CA CYS A 47 -6.04 6.66 10.74
C CYS A 47 -6.32 7.58 11.93
N PRO A 48 -7.30 7.23 12.78
CA PRO A 48 -7.53 7.91 14.04
C PRO A 48 -6.39 7.62 15.01
N LEU A 49 -6.36 8.38 16.11
CA LEU A 49 -5.36 8.19 17.17
C LEU A 49 -5.34 6.73 17.63
N PHE A 50 -4.14 6.20 17.87
CA PHE A 50 -3.87 4.81 18.27
C PHE A 50 -4.11 3.74 17.21
N TYR A 51 -4.35 4.09 15.94
CA TYR A 51 -4.45 3.12 14.85
C TYR A 51 -3.46 3.42 13.72
N GLU A 52 -2.96 2.36 13.10
CA GLU A 52 -1.97 2.40 12.03
C GLU A 52 -2.18 1.26 11.01
N GLY A 53 -1.34 1.27 9.97
CA GLY A 53 -1.44 0.36 8.83
C GLY A 53 -2.21 0.98 7.66
N ASN A 54 -2.15 0.33 6.50
CA ASN A 54 -2.74 0.85 5.26
C ASN A 54 -4.26 1.01 5.36
N ARG A 55 -4.91 0.22 6.22
CA ARG A 55 -6.34 0.23 6.47
C ARG A 55 -6.67 0.56 7.92
N CYS A 56 -5.73 1.09 8.70
CA CYS A 56 -5.93 1.33 10.13
C CYS A 56 -6.32 0.05 10.90
N GLU A 57 -5.82 -1.11 10.46
CA GLU A 57 -6.14 -2.43 10.98
C GLU A 57 -5.42 -2.75 12.29
N THR A 58 -4.31 -2.08 12.55
CA THR A 58 -3.45 -2.31 13.71
C THR A 58 -3.66 -1.21 14.72
N MET A 59 -3.77 -1.56 16.00
CA MET A 59 -3.78 -0.60 17.08
C MET A 59 -2.34 -0.32 17.51
N ASP A 60 -1.87 0.91 17.34
CA ASP A 60 -0.58 1.36 17.84
C ASP A 60 -0.70 1.72 19.33
N ALA A 61 -0.39 0.73 20.17
CA ALA A 61 -0.37 0.87 21.62
C ALA A 61 0.76 1.79 22.13
N LEU A 62 1.72 2.17 21.28
CA LEU A 62 2.79 3.11 21.66
C LEU A 62 2.30 4.56 21.62
N ILE A 63 1.28 4.88 20.82
CA ILE A 63 0.67 6.21 20.84
C ILE A 63 -0.20 6.38 22.10
N ASP A 64 -0.81 5.30 22.63
CA ASP A 64 -1.61 5.33 23.88
C ASP A 64 -0.78 5.76 25.10
N ILE A 65 0.50 5.40 25.11
CA ILE A 65 1.42 5.78 26.19
C ILE A 65 2.05 7.17 26.01
N GLN A 66 1.80 7.87 24.90
CA GLN A 66 2.37 9.19 24.59
C GLN A 66 1.39 10.37 24.79
N GLY A 67 0.24 10.12 25.44
CA GLY A 67 -0.80 11.12 25.75
C GLY A 67 -0.31 12.46 26.28
#